data_AF-A0A6L7WZH5-F1
#
_entry.id   AF-A0A6L7WZH5-F1
#
_cell.length_a   1.000
_cell.length_b   1.000
_cell.length_c   1.000
_cell.angle_alpha   90.00
_cell.angle_beta   90.00
_cell.angle_gamma   90.00
#
_symmetry.space_group_name_H-M   'P 1'
#
loop_
_entity.id
_entity.type
_entity.pdbx_description
1 polymer ?
#
loop_
_entity_poly.entity_id
_entity_poly.type
_entity_poly.pdbx_seq_one_letter_code
_entity_poly.pdbx_strand_id
1 'polypeptide(L)'
;MFFAAEDELAVHTIASAAYRLISDLKSKHGYDEAGDHYLTMVFFAVRDYRRGTLPKVLADDPDAVRWIKSLADRLPITSSSEYRDFRASVSSAVRDAFRSNRNKVANFLKHADRDADLVLPSGDVDNLTLLMTGLGSYLDVAPDDLGPEGRVLWIYFCVANTLSDNLPAEYAPVADALKEASPDDQLRLCRELIVRLGVSDSGKSAALDR
;
A
#
# COMPACT_ATOMS: atom_id res chain seq x y z
N MET A 1 5.97 -11.90 9.86
CA MET A 1 7.29 -11.98 9.21
C MET A 1 7.97 -10.62 9.18
N PHE A 2 7.45 -9.64 8.44
CA PHE A 2 8.06 -8.29 8.35
C PHE A 2 8.39 -7.64 9.72
N PHE A 3 7.40 -7.48 10.60
CA PHE A 3 7.63 -6.92 11.95
C PHE A 3 8.39 -7.84 12.93
N ALA A 4 8.65 -9.09 12.53
CA ALA A 4 9.52 -9.98 13.28
C ALA A 4 10.98 -9.90 12.81
N ALA A 5 11.30 -8.96 11.90
CA ALA A 5 12.62 -8.79 11.30
C ALA A 5 13.18 -10.09 10.69
N GLU A 6 12.30 -10.88 10.07
CA GLU A 6 12.71 -12.04 9.26
C GLU A 6 13.52 -11.60 8.03
N ASP A 7 14.25 -12.55 7.43
CA ASP A 7 15.03 -12.32 6.22
C ASP A 7 14.23 -11.60 5.11
N GLU A 8 14.84 -10.59 4.51
CA GLU A 8 14.17 -9.68 3.59
C GLU A 8 13.67 -10.40 2.33
N LEU A 9 14.44 -11.36 1.80
CA LEU A 9 14.07 -12.13 0.62
C LEU A 9 13.00 -13.17 0.97
N ALA A 10 13.04 -13.74 2.18
CA ALA A 10 11.98 -14.62 2.67
C ALA A 10 10.64 -13.87 2.78
N VAL A 11 10.63 -12.67 3.39
CA VAL A 11 9.46 -11.80 3.45
C VAL A 11 8.95 -11.48 2.04
N HIS A 12 9.85 -11.07 1.14
CA HIS A 12 9.51 -10.71 -0.24
C HIS A 12 8.84 -11.88 -0.98
N THR A 13 9.41 -13.07 -0.86
CA THR A 13 8.92 -14.28 -1.54
C THR A 13 7.48 -14.58 -1.14
N ILE A 14 7.20 -14.58 0.18
CA ILE A 14 5.86 -14.85 0.70
C ILE A 14 4.90 -13.71 0.33
N ALA A 15 5.31 -12.46 0.50
CA ALA A 15 4.49 -11.29 0.16
C ALA A 15 4.11 -11.28 -1.33
N SER A 16 5.06 -11.60 -2.22
CA SER A 16 4.84 -11.65 -3.67
C SER A 16 3.86 -12.77 -4.05
N ALA A 17 4.02 -13.95 -3.45
CA ALA A 17 3.09 -15.06 -3.67
C ALA A 17 1.66 -14.73 -3.18
N ALA A 18 1.52 -14.18 -1.97
CA ALA A 18 0.23 -13.77 -1.42
C ALA A 18 -0.42 -12.67 -2.28
N TYR A 19 0.35 -11.66 -2.65
CA TYR A 19 -0.10 -10.58 -3.52
C TYR A 19 -0.63 -11.10 -4.87
N ARG A 20 0.06 -12.05 -5.51
CA ARG A 20 -0.41 -12.66 -6.77
C ARG A 20 -1.77 -13.35 -6.62
N LEU A 21 -1.99 -14.08 -5.53
CA LEU A 21 -3.27 -14.71 -5.26
C LEU A 21 -4.39 -13.67 -5.10
N ILE A 22 -4.12 -12.61 -4.35
CA ILE A 22 -5.09 -11.52 -4.12
C ILE A 22 -5.38 -10.77 -5.43
N SER A 23 -4.36 -10.48 -6.24
CA SER A 23 -4.50 -9.84 -7.55
C SER A 23 -5.36 -10.68 -8.50
N ASP A 24 -5.14 -12.00 -8.55
CA ASP A 24 -5.95 -12.92 -9.35
C ASP A 24 -7.42 -12.96 -8.86
N LEU A 25 -7.65 -12.93 -7.55
CA LEU A 25 -9.00 -12.82 -6.98
C LEU A 25 -9.66 -11.50 -7.36
N LYS A 26 -8.95 -10.38 -7.16
CA LYS A 26 -9.41 -9.03 -7.52
C LYS A 26 -9.81 -8.95 -9.00
N SER A 27 -9.02 -9.55 -9.90
CA SER A 27 -9.36 -9.63 -11.33
C SER A 27 -10.64 -10.43 -11.59
N LYS A 28 -10.86 -11.54 -10.88
CA LYS A 28 -12.13 -12.32 -10.98
C LYS A 28 -13.35 -11.53 -10.50
N HIS A 29 -13.16 -10.56 -9.60
CA HIS A 29 -14.19 -9.62 -9.15
C HIS A 29 -14.38 -8.43 -10.12
N GLY A 30 -13.70 -8.41 -11.26
CA GLY A 30 -13.87 -7.40 -12.31
C GLY A 30 -13.07 -6.12 -12.13
N TYR A 31 -12.14 -6.10 -11.17
CA TYR A 31 -11.25 -4.96 -10.96
C TYR A 31 -10.02 -5.00 -11.89
N ASP A 32 -9.55 -3.83 -12.31
CA ASP A 32 -8.30 -3.67 -13.07
C ASP A 32 -7.26 -3.06 -12.15
N GLU A 33 -6.38 -3.88 -11.60
CA GLU A 33 -5.43 -3.42 -10.59
C GLU A 33 -4.50 -2.30 -11.09
N ALA A 34 -4.00 -2.42 -12.31
CA ALA A 34 -3.18 -1.37 -12.91
C ALA A 34 -4.02 -0.09 -13.09
N GLY A 35 -5.27 -0.25 -13.52
CA GLY A 35 -6.25 0.84 -13.58
C GLY A 35 -6.45 1.54 -12.23
N ASP A 36 -6.73 0.78 -11.18
CA ASP A 36 -6.99 1.29 -9.83
C ASP A 36 -5.74 1.98 -9.24
N HIS A 37 -4.55 1.46 -9.51
CA HIS A 37 -3.30 2.09 -9.10
C HIS A 37 -3.13 3.48 -9.72
N TYR A 38 -3.32 3.60 -11.04
CA TYR A 38 -3.24 4.89 -11.71
C TYR A 38 -4.40 5.81 -11.35
N LEU A 39 -5.60 5.26 -11.13
CA LEU A 39 -6.76 6.01 -10.66
C LEU A 39 -6.48 6.65 -9.30
N THR A 40 -5.93 5.90 -8.34
CA THR A 40 -5.54 6.41 -7.02
C THR A 40 -4.65 7.64 -7.16
N MET A 41 -3.56 7.52 -7.92
CA MET A 41 -2.60 8.61 -8.14
C MET A 41 -3.27 9.83 -8.78
N VAL A 42 -3.99 9.64 -9.88
CA VAL A 42 -4.63 10.73 -10.63
C VAL A 42 -5.75 11.38 -9.83
N PHE A 43 -6.57 10.58 -9.14
CA PHE A 43 -7.72 11.06 -8.39
C PHE A 43 -7.29 11.97 -7.26
N PHE A 44 -6.36 11.53 -6.41
CA PHE A 44 -5.91 12.34 -5.29
C PHE A 44 -5.16 13.59 -5.76
N ALA A 45 -4.30 13.48 -6.79
CA ALA A 45 -3.62 14.64 -7.34
C ALA A 45 -4.59 15.70 -7.87
N VAL A 46 -5.59 15.30 -8.67
CA VAL A 46 -6.59 16.23 -9.23
C VAL A 46 -7.50 16.81 -8.15
N ARG A 47 -8.02 15.97 -7.24
CA ARG A 47 -8.91 16.42 -6.17
C ARG A 47 -8.21 17.40 -5.24
N ASP A 48 -6.99 17.09 -4.83
CA ASP A 48 -6.25 17.92 -3.88
C ASP A 48 -5.74 19.21 -4.55
N TYR A 49 -5.45 19.18 -5.86
CA TYR A 49 -5.28 20.40 -6.67
C TYR A 49 -6.52 21.29 -6.67
N ARG A 50 -7.71 20.71 -6.91
CA ARG A 50 -8.99 21.45 -6.88
C ARG A 50 -9.31 22.00 -5.48
N ARG A 51 -8.80 21.38 -4.41
CA ARG A 51 -8.94 21.85 -3.02
C ARG A 51 -7.91 22.90 -2.62
N GLY A 52 -6.84 23.08 -3.40
CA GLY A 52 -5.70 23.90 -2.99
C GLY A 52 -4.87 23.26 -1.87
N THR A 53 -4.93 21.93 -1.74
CA THR A 53 -4.25 21.15 -0.69
C THR A 53 -3.24 20.17 -1.28
N LEU A 54 -2.66 20.49 -2.45
CA LEU A 54 -1.59 19.66 -3.00
C LEU A 54 -0.41 19.57 -2.02
N PRO A 55 0.20 18.38 -1.85
CA PRO A 55 1.45 18.25 -1.12
C PRO A 55 2.53 19.18 -1.69
N LYS A 56 3.34 19.79 -0.81
CA LYS A 56 4.39 20.75 -1.21
C LYS A 56 5.29 20.24 -2.33
N VAL A 57 5.72 18.98 -2.24
CA VAL A 57 6.56 18.33 -3.27
C VAL A 57 5.97 18.40 -4.68
N LEU A 58 4.64 18.32 -4.81
CA LEU A 58 3.94 18.46 -6.09
C LEU A 58 3.62 19.92 -6.41
N ALA A 59 3.30 20.72 -5.40
CA ALA A 59 2.95 22.13 -5.58
C ALA A 59 4.16 23.00 -6.00
N ASP A 60 5.36 22.64 -5.55
CA ASP A 60 6.60 23.35 -5.83
C ASP A 60 7.25 22.92 -7.16
N ASP A 61 6.72 21.88 -7.83
CA ASP A 61 7.15 21.42 -9.16
C ASP A 61 6.22 21.99 -10.26
N PRO A 62 6.67 22.96 -11.07
CA PRO A 62 5.85 23.58 -12.11
C PRO A 62 5.37 22.62 -13.20
N ASP A 63 6.15 21.58 -13.49
CA ASP A 63 5.80 20.61 -14.53
C ASP A 63 4.76 19.62 -14.00
N ALA A 64 4.91 19.17 -12.75
CA ALA A 64 3.89 18.39 -12.06
C ALA A 64 2.55 19.16 -11.98
N VAL A 65 2.56 20.43 -11.53
CA VAL A 65 1.35 21.26 -11.46
C VAL A 65 0.71 21.42 -12.85
N ARG A 66 1.50 21.63 -13.90
CA ARG A 66 0.97 21.77 -15.27
C ARG A 66 0.31 20.48 -15.75
N TRP A 67 0.93 19.34 -15.49
CA TRP A 67 0.38 18.03 -15.83
C TRP A 67 -0.92 17.74 -15.05
N ILE A 68 -0.94 17.99 -13.73
CA ILE A 68 -2.13 17.83 -12.88
C ILE A 68 -3.26 18.75 -13.36
N LYS A 69 -2.96 20.01 -13.68
CA LYS A 69 -3.95 20.95 -14.23
C LYS A 69 -4.56 20.43 -15.54
N SER A 70 -3.71 19.94 -16.45
CA SER A 70 -4.17 19.33 -17.71
C SER A 70 -5.12 18.13 -17.47
N LEU A 71 -4.83 17.31 -16.47
CA LEU A 71 -5.74 16.22 -16.07
C LEU A 71 -7.04 16.76 -15.46
N ALA A 72 -6.94 17.74 -14.57
CA ALA A 72 -8.07 18.35 -13.90
C ALA A 72 -9.06 18.98 -14.89
N ASP A 73 -8.56 19.54 -16.00
CA ASP A 73 -9.39 20.14 -17.05
C ASP A 73 -10.10 19.10 -17.93
N ARG A 74 -9.65 17.85 -17.94
CA ARG A 74 -10.19 16.76 -18.78
C ARG A 74 -11.03 15.75 -18.02
N LEU A 75 -10.80 15.62 -16.72
CA LEU A 75 -11.44 14.60 -15.89
C LEU A 75 -12.58 15.19 -15.05
N PRO A 76 -13.69 14.46 -14.86
CA PRO A 76 -14.83 14.93 -14.08
C PRO A 76 -14.62 14.81 -12.57
N ILE A 77 -13.40 15.07 -12.09
CA ILE A 77 -13.02 14.99 -10.68
C ILE A 77 -13.07 16.39 -10.08
N THR A 78 -13.92 16.56 -9.08
CA THR A 78 -14.12 17.83 -8.38
C THR A 78 -13.48 17.77 -6.98
N SER A 79 -13.45 18.90 -6.27
CA SER A 79 -12.99 18.96 -4.88
C SER A 79 -13.86 18.13 -3.91
N SER A 80 -15.10 17.82 -4.28
CA SER A 80 -16.05 17.04 -3.47
C SER A 80 -16.24 15.61 -3.97
N SER A 81 -15.59 15.20 -5.06
CA SER A 81 -15.66 13.84 -5.57
C SER A 81 -15.20 12.82 -4.52
N GLU A 82 -15.88 11.68 -4.47
CA GLU A 82 -15.46 10.53 -3.67
C GLU A 82 -14.74 9.51 -4.55
N TYR A 83 -13.70 8.86 -4.02
CA TYR A 83 -12.86 7.94 -4.79
C TYR A 83 -13.66 6.76 -5.37
N ARG A 84 -14.61 6.25 -4.58
CA ARG A 84 -15.46 5.10 -4.94
C ARG A 84 -16.36 5.33 -6.15
N ASP A 85 -16.56 6.59 -6.55
CA ASP A 85 -17.43 6.93 -7.68
C ASP A 85 -16.74 6.72 -9.04
N PHE A 86 -15.44 6.39 -9.03
CA PHE A 86 -14.62 6.29 -10.23
C PHE A 86 -14.13 4.86 -10.45
N ARG A 87 -14.04 4.48 -11.72
CA ARG A 87 -13.37 3.28 -12.19
C ARG A 87 -12.42 3.67 -13.31
N ALA A 88 -11.28 3.00 -13.37
CA ALA A 88 -10.33 3.17 -14.46
C ALA A 88 -10.01 1.80 -15.05
N SER A 89 -9.65 1.82 -16.33
CA SER A 89 -9.05 0.68 -17.01
C SER A 89 -7.87 1.16 -17.81
N VAL A 90 -6.89 0.28 -18.01
CA VAL A 90 -5.72 0.56 -18.84
C VAL A 90 -5.64 -0.40 -20.01
N SER A 91 -4.86 -0.01 -21.03
CA SER A 91 -4.54 -0.92 -22.13
C SER A 91 -3.81 -2.16 -21.63
N SER A 92 -3.88 -3.26 -22.39
CA SER A 92 -3.14 -4.49 -22.09
C SER A 92 -1.64 -4.24 -21.97
N ALA A 93 -1.06 -3.42 -22.85
CA ALA A 93 0.36 -3.08 -22.82
C ALA A 93 0.78 -2.40 -21.51
N VAL A 94 -0.05 -1.49 -20.99
CA VAL A 94 0.22 -0.83 -19.70
C VAL A 94 0.07 -1.82 -18.54
N ARG A 95 -0.93 -2.70 -18.59
CA ARG A 95 -1.12 -3.76 -17.59
C ARG A 95 0.06 -4.73 -17.55
N ASP A 96 0.56 -5.13 -18.71
CA ASP A 96 1.71 -6.03 -18.83
C ASP A 96 3.00 -5.37 -18.32
N ALA A 97 3.22 -4.10 -18.65
CA ALA A 97 4.35 -3.33 -18.12
C ALA A 97 4.29 -3.20 -16.59
N PHE A 98 3.11 -2.87 -16.05
CA PHE A 98 2.87 -2.80 -14.61
C PHE A 98 3.18 -4.13 -13.91
N ARG A 99 2.66 -5.23 -14.47
CA ARG A 99 2.89 -6.58 -13.95
C ARG A 99 4.36 -7.00 -14.04
N SER A 100 5.02 -6.70 -15.15
CA SER A 100 6.44 -7.01 -15.34
C SER A 100 7.31 -6.29 -14.33
N ASN A 101 7.04 -5.00 -14.08
CA ASN A 101 7.78 -4.22 -13.10
C ASN A 101 7.64 -4.81 -11.69
N ARG A 102 6.42 -5.19 -11.29
CA ARG A 102 6.17 -5.78 -9.96
C ARG A 102 6.74 -7.18 -9.78
N ASN A 103 6.81 -7.97 -10.84
CA ASN A 103 7.36 -9.33 -10.78
C ASN A 103 8.88 -9.37 -10.93
N LYS A 104 9.57 -8.23 -11.09
CA LYS A 104 11.02 -8.18 -11.35
C LYS A 104 11.82 -8.99 -10.32
N VAL A 105 11.61 -8.72 -9.02
CA VAL A 105 12.32 -9.40 -7.93
C VAL A 105 11.94 -10.89 -7.85
N ALA A 106 10.66 -11.22 -7.94
CA ALA A 106 10.21 -12.61 -7.92
C ALA A 106 10.76 -13.43 -9.11
N ASN A 107 10.84 -12.82 -10.29
CA ASN A 107 11.44 -13.43 -11.47
C ASN A 107 12.96 -13.60 -11.30
N PHE A 108 13.65 -12.61 -10.73
CA PHE A 108 15.06 -12.73 -10.38
C PHE A 108 15.29 -13.92 -9.44
N LEU A 109 14.54 -14.01 -8.33
CA LEU A 109 14.66 -15.09 -7.36
C LEU A 109 14.36 -16.47 -7.96
N LYS A 110 13.42 -16.56 -8.91
CA LYS A 110 13.11 -17.80 -9.63
C LYS A 110 14.28 -18.30 -10.50
N HIS A 111 15.17 -17.41 -10.93
CA HIS A 111 16.28 -17.70 -11.85
C HIS A 111 17.65 -17.58 -11.20
N ALA A 112 17.71 -17.25 -9.90
CA ALA A 112 18.96 -17.06 -9.16
C ALA A 112 19.85 -18.33 -9.13
N ASP A 113 19.28 -19.52 -9.33
CA ASP A 113 20.01 -20.78 -9.43
C ASP A 113 20.71 -20.99 -10.78
N ARG A 114 20.25 -20.32 -11.84
CA ARG A 114 20.72 -20.48 -13.23
C ARG A 114 21.66 -19.38 -13.68
N ASP A 115 21.46 -18.18 -13.16
CA ASP A 115 22.14 -16.98 -13.61
C ASP A 115 22.92 -16.34 -12.44
N ALA A 116 24.02 -16.99 -12.02
CA ALA A 116 24.81 -16.59 -10.86
C ALA A 116 25.45 -15.19 -10.95
N ASP A 117 25.57 -14.64 -12.17
CA ASP A 117 26.14 -13.31 -12.42
C ASP A 117 25.10 -12.19 -12.41
N LEU A 118 23.80 -12.52 -12.34
CA LEU A 118 22.78 -11.49 -12.20
C LEU A 118 22.80 -10.93 -10.77
N VAL A 119 22.86 -9.61 -10.68
CA VAL A 119 22.82 -8.88 -9.41
C VAL A 119 21.47 -8.20 -9.27
N LEU A 120 20.81 -8.40 -8.13
CA LEU A 120 19.64 -7.61 -7.74
C LEU A 120 20.12 -6.40 -6.93
N PRO A 121 19.93 -5.17 -7.42
CA PRO A 121 20.14 -3.97 -6.61
C PRO A 121 19.35 -4.05 -5.30
N SER A 122 19.98 -3.74 -4.17
CA SER A 122 19.30 -3.77 -2.87
C SER A 122 18.06 -2.87 -2.83
N GLY A 123 18.07 -1.76 -3.57
CA GLY A 123 16.92 -0.86 -3.70
C GLY A 123 15.73 -1.43 -4.49
N ASP A 124 15.87 -2.58 -5.17
CA ASP A 124 14.76 -3.22 -5.87
C ASP A 124 13.86 -4.03 -4.92
N VAL A 125 14.34 -4.39 -3.73
CA VAL A 125 13.56 -5.11 -2.72
C VAL A 125 12.87 -4.09 -1.81
N ASP A 126 11.58 -3.85 -2.06
CA ASP A 126 10.74 -2.98 -1.24
C ASP A 126 9.55 -3.77 -0.69
N ASN A 127 9.79 -4.43 0.45
CA ASN A 127 8.79 -5.25 1.12
C ASN A 127 7.62 -4.43 1.67
N LEU A 128 7.88 -3.21 2.15
CA LEU A 128 6.81 -2.38 2.71
C LEU A 128 5.82 -1.97 1.62
N THR A 129 6.32 -1.51 0.47
CA THR A 129 5.45 -1.15 -0.67
C THR A 129 4.71 -2.35 -1.22
N LEU A 130 5.35 -3.52 -1.31
CA LEU A 130 4.70 -4.76 -1.75
C LEU A 130 3.58 -5.19 -0.79
N LEU A 131 3.84 -5.17 0.52
CA LEU A 131 2.85 -5.50 1.54
C LEU A 131 1.67 -4.53 1.52
N MET A 132 1.92 -3.22 1.42
CA MET A 132 0.85 -2.22 1.32
C MET A 132 0.04 -2.33 0.04
N THR A 133 0.68 -2.69 -1.06
CA THR A 133 0.00 -3.02 -2.32
C THR A 133 -0.92 -4.24 -2.15
N GLY A 134 -0.42 -5.30 -1.51
CA GLY A 134 -1.20 -6.48 -1.19
C GLY A 134 -2.39 -6.14 -0.28
N LEU A 135 -2.16 -5.29 0.72
CA LEU A 135 -3.19 -4.80 1.63
C LEU A 135 -4.31 -4.03 0.90
N GLY A 136 -3.95 -3.09 0.02
CA GLY A 136 -4.92 -2.36 -0.78
C GLY A 136 -5.73 -3.28 -1.68
N SER A 137 -5.06 -4.24 -2.34
CA SER A 137 -5.74 -5.23 -3.18
C SER A 137 -6.66 -6.15 -2.37
N TYR A 138 -6.29 -6.45 -1.13
CA TYR A 138 -7.11 -7.24 -0.21
C TYR A 138 -8.36 -6.46 0.22
N LEU A 139 -8.23 -5.19 0.56
CA LEU A 139 -9.36 -4.34 0.95
C LEU A 139 -10.38 -4.16 -0.18
N ASP A 140 -9.95 -4.18 -1.44
CA ASP A 140 -10.88 -4.14 -2.59
C ASP A 140 -11.78 -5.39 -2.69
N VAL A 141 -11.33 -6.53 -2.15
CA VAL A 141 -12.08 -7.80 -2.17
C VAL A 141 -12.71 -8.15 -0.81
N ALA A 142 -12.15 -7.64 0.29
CA ALA A 142 -12.56 -7.91 1.67
C ALA A 142 -12.41 -6.65 2.54
N PRO A 143 -13.28 -5.63 2.35
CA PRO A 143 -13.10 -4.30 2.94
C PRO A 143 -13.19 -4.24 4.48
N ASP A 144 -13.89 -5.18 5.09
CA ASP A 144 -14.19 -5.15 6.54
C ASP A 144 -13.30 -6.10 7.38
N ASP A 145 -12.27 -6.71 6.78
CA ASP A 145 -11.50 -7.80 7.41
C ASP A 145 -9.98 -7.54 7.44
N LEU A 146 -9.57 -6.34 7.84
CA LEU A 146 -8.16 -5.95 7.84
C LEU A 146 -7.31 -6.69 8.90
N GLY A 147 -7.96 -7.19 9.95
CA GLY A 147 -7.31 -7.80 11.10
C GLY A 147 -6.36 -6.86 11.88
N PRO A 148 -5.71 -7.35 12.94
CA PRO A 148 -4.64 -6.64 13.64
C PRO A 148 -3.44 -6.30 12.74
N GLU A 149 -2.95 -7.26 11.96
CA GLU A 149 -1.75 -7.15 11.15
C GLU A 149 -1.87 -6.06 10.08
N GLY A 150 -3.00 -6.04 9.35
CA GLY A 150 -3.24 -5.05 8.32
C GLY A 150 -3.38 -3.64 8.89
N ARG A 151 -4.03 -3.48 10.05
CA ARG A 151 -4.13 -2.19 10.75
C ARG A 151 -2.77 -1.67 11.19
N VAL A 152 -1.95 -2.53 11.80
CA VAL A 152 -0.59 -2.13 12.22
C VAL A 152 0.30 -1.83 11.03
N LEU A 153 0.21 -2.60 9.94
CA LEU A 153 0.93 -2.32 8.70
C LEU A 153 0.58 -0.93 8.14
N TRP A 154 -0.71 -0.59 8.10
CA TRP A 154 -1.16 0.72 7.65
C TRP A 154 -0.66 1.87 8.54
N ILE A 155 -0.75 1.72 9.86
CA ILE A 155 -0.22 2.73 10.81
C ILE A 155 1.28 2.93 10.61
N TYR A 156 2.04 1.83 10.54
CA TYR A 156 3.48 1.87 10.32
C TYR A 156 3.82 2.55 9.00
N PHE A 157 3.12 2.22 7.91
CA PHE A 157 3.31 2.86 6.62
C PHE A 157 3.06 4.37 6.67
N CYS A 158 1.97 4.80 7.32
CA CYS A 158 1.67 6.22 7.48
C CYS A 158 2.78 6.95 8.25
N VAL A 159 3.31 6.37 9.33
CA VAL A 159 4.42 6.96 10.08
C VAL A 159 5.69 7.03 9.23
N ALA A 160 6.06 5.93 8.58
CA ALA A 160 7.27 5.83 7.76
C ALA A 160 7.28 6.83 6.59
N ASN A 161 6.10 7.20 6.08
CA ASN A 161 5.95 8.13 4.96
C ASN A 161 5.54 9.55 5.38
N THR A 162 5.63 9.89 6.67
CA THR A 162 5.24 11.21 7.20
C THR A 162 3.77 11.59 6.96
N LEU A 163 2.91 10.57 6.85
CA LEU A 163 1.46 10.66 6.66
C LEU A 163 0.67 10.42 7.95
N SER A 164 1.31 10.53 9.12
CA SER A 164 0.68 10.26 10.42
C SER A 164 -0.56 11.12 10.70
N ASP A 165 -0.62 12.31 10.11
CA ASP A 165 -1.73 13.26 10.31
C ASP A 165 -3.02 12.77 9.65
N ASN A 166 -2.92 11.79 8.75
CA ASN A 166 -4.06 11.12 8.12
C ASN A 166 -4.62 9.96 8.98
N LEU A 167 -3.97 9.62 10.10
CA LEU A 167 -4.44 8.55 10.97
C LEU A 167 -5.60 9.04 11.86
N PRO A 168 -6.59 8.17 12.14
CA PRO A 168 -7.61 8.42 13.15
C PRO A 168 -6.99 8.79 14.51
N ALA A 169 -7.66 9.68 15.24
CA ALA A 169 -7.17 10.22 16.50
C ALA A 169 -6.86 9.13 17.55
N GLU A 170 -7.57 8.00 17.52
CA GLU A 170 -7.30 6.85 18.40
C GLU A 170 -5.90 6.24 18.20
N TYR A 171 -5.28 6.42 17.03
CA TYR A 171 -3.95 5.91 16.72
C TYR A 171 -2.84 6.95 16.91
N ALA A 172 -3.17 8.21 17.24
CA ALA A 172 -2.16 9.26 17.45
C ALA A 172 -1.09 8.86 18.50
N PRO A 173 -1.44 8.27 19.67
CA PRO A 173 -0.42 7.86 20.63
C PRO A 173 0.53 6.78 20.11
N VAL A 174 0.04 5.88 19.26
CA VAL A 174 0.86 4.84 18.61
C VAL A 174 1.76 5.46 17.55
N ALA A 175 1.23 6.37 16.74
CA ALA A 175 1.99 7.06 15.71
C ALA A 175 3.14 7.87 16.32
N ASP A 176 2.90 8.56 17.43
CA ASP A 176 3.92 9.34 18.14
C ASP A 176 5.00 8.44 18.73
N ALA A 177 4.61 7.34 19.38
CA ALA A 177 5.57 6.35 19.89
C ALA A 177 6.47 5.76 18.77
N LEU A 178 5.91 5.51 17.58
CA LEU A 178 6.70 5.02 16.44
C LEU A 178 7.66 6.08 15.89
N LYS A 179 7.27 7.36 15.85
CA LYS A 179 8.15 8.45 15.40
C LYS A 179 9.36 8.66 16.31
N GLU A 180 9.17 8.49 17.61
CA GLU A 180 10.23 8.66 18.62
C GLU A 180 11.17 7.44 18.71
N ALA A 181 10.73 6.28 18.24
CA ALA A 181 11.45 5.02 18.31
C ALA A 181 12.56 4.90 17.25
N SER A 182 13.62 4.16 17.59
CA SER A 182 14.63 3.70 16.62
C SER A 182 14.01 2.73 15.59
N PRO A 183 14.62 2.52 14.41
CA PRO A 183 14.07 1.59 13.41
C PRO A 183 13.80 0.17 13.95
N ASP A 184 14.71 -0.38 14.77
CA ASP A 184 14.53 -1.70 15.38
C ASP A 184 13.40 -1.69 16.42
N ASP A 185 13.31 -0.63 17.21
CA ASP A 185 12.23 -0.45 18.19
C ASP A 185 10.88 -0.27 17.51
N GLN A 186 10.81 0.37 16.34
CA GLN A 186 9.57 0.50 15.57
C GLN A 186 9.00 -0.86 15.21
N LEU A 187 9.83 -1.77 14.66
CA LEU A 187 9.38 -3.12 14.31
C LEU A 187 8.90 -3.90 15.54
N ARG A 188 9.64 -3.78 16.66
CA ARG A 188 9.26 -4.40 17.93
C ARG A 188 7.93 -3.86 18.45
N LEU A 189 7.72 -2.54 18.46
CA LEU A 189 6.48 -1.90 18.87
C LEU A 189 5.30 -2.35 18.01
N CYS A 190 5.48 -2.44 16.68
CA CYS A 190 4.45 -2.96 15.78
C CYS A 190 4.10 -4.41 16.10
N ARG A 191 5.08 -5.27 16.34
CA ARG A 191 4.84 -6.67 16.74
C ARG A 191 4.05 -6.75 18.06
N GLU A 192 4.43 -5.98 19.07
CA GLU A 192 3.72 -5.93 20.35
C GLU A 192 2.28 -5.44 20.18
N LEU A 193 2.06 -4.46 19.32
CA LEU A 193 0.73 -3.92 19.03
C LEU A 193 -0.17 -4.96 18.34
N ILE A 194 0.35 -5.74 17.39
CA ILE A 194 -0.39 -6.83 16.73
C ILE A 194 -0.94 -7.81 17.77
N VAL A 195 -0.09 -8.24 18.71
CA VAL A 195 -0.49 -9.18 19.77
C VAL A 195 -1.59 -8.56 20.66
N ARG A 196 -1.43 -7.30 21.08
CA ARG A 196 -2.42 -6.60 21.91
C ARG A 196 -3.79 -6.46 21.24
N LEU A 197 -3.80 -6.15 19.95
CA LEU A 197 -5.03 -6.02 19.17
C LEU A 197 -5.70 -7.39 18.96
N GLY A 198 -4.93 -8.44 18.65
CA GLY A 198 -5.47 -9.79 18.48
C GLY A 198 -6.15 -10.35 19.74
N VAL A 199 -5.59 -10.09 20.92
CA VAL A 199 -6.24 -10.46 22.19
C VAL A 199 -7.57 -9.72 22.37
N SER A 200 -7.62 -8.43 22.03
CA SER A 200 -8.82 -7.60 22.19
C SER A 200 -9.96 -8.00 21.26
N ASP A 201 -9.65 -8.42 20.02
CA ASP A 201 -10.65 -8.85 19.05
C ASP A 201 -11.21 -10.24 19.37
N SER A 202 -10.36 -11.16 19.84
CA SER A 202 -10.81 -12.50 20.28
C SER A 202 -11.80 -12.42 21.47
N GLY A 203 -11.64 -11.44 22.35
CA GLY A 203 -12.57 -11.17 23.46
C GLY A 203 -13.93 -10.62 23.02
N LYS A 204 -14.01 -9.90 21.89
CA LYS A 204 -15.27 -9.38 21.33
C LYS A 204 -16.02 -10.45 20.53
N SER A 205 -15.31 -11.30 19.79
CA SER A 205 -15.93 -12.41 19.04
C SER A 205 -16.58 -13.43 19.98
N ALA A 206 -15.94 -13.76 21.10
CA ALA A 206 -16.51 -14.71 22.09
C ALA A 206 -17.75 -14.17 22.83
N ALA A 207 -18.03 -12.86 22.77
CA ALA A 207 -19.20 -12.23 23.36
C ALA A 207 -20.41 -12.18 22.40
N LEU A 208 -20.21 -12.40 21.11
CA LEU A 208 -21.27 -12.47 20.09
C LEU A 208 -21.80 -13.90 19.87
N ASP A 209 -21.07 -14.91 20.34
CA ASP A 209 -21.44 -16.34 20.25
C ASP A 209 -22.09 -16.89 21.55
N ARG A 210 -22.59 -16.02 22.45
CA ARG A 210 -23.33 -16.38 23.67
C ARG A 210 -24.71 -15.74 23.69
#